data_AF-A0A3N7P6J0-F1
#
_entry.id   AF-A0A3N7P6J0-F1
#
_cell.length_a   1.000
_cell.length_b   1.000
_cell.length_c   1.000
_cell.angle_alpha   90.00
_cell.angle_beta   90.00
_cell.angle_gamma   90.00
#
_symmetry.space_group_name_H-M   'P 1'
#
loop_
_entity.id
_entity.type
_entity.pdbx_description
1 polymer ?
#
loop_
_entity_poly.entity_id
_entity_poly.type
_entity_poly.pdbx_seq_one_letter_code
_entity_poly.pdbx_strand_id
1 'polypeptide(L)'
;MISKIPDISPILRRWTETVISNHTSVVERACKEIFGIKPYIDLDLPTKLDIRNSISFSSRLWLDSLLSGKLPSDDALEIFREHGRRRVYQNISLEALLHAFRLASRELWCSYIEVDEKSDDLRDELLFLISPNLMKFFDAMSQIISQTYLEEQFKQAHWRQSLRHQLHSIILNSPEDADGFSKATSALRINGTTPRIALAIDVNSIDSNSPTFRNEIERIVAAIARCVKLPVDEIFDIWFHGRLFVWIPILLGDLMGTSDRQVGKQIAFVADSVSEVSAIGVGLPGEGASGWSMSADEASRALSFGRGRDDQARVRLYSAIALEEGIRGSRRVLNYLVSLLEQLANEPYLLETLQTYFDQLQRRKATASVLGIHPNTLNYRLERIENILGARLDDTGWISKLDMAIKLRGTRK
;
A
#
# COMPACT_ATOMS: atom_id res chain seq x y z
N MET A 1 28.47 5.50 29.85
CA MET A 1 28.65 4.11 30.30
C MET A 1 28.78 4.11 31.82
N ILE A 2 27.88 3.42 32.53
CA ILE A 2 27.96 3.28 34.00
C ILE A 2 29.14 2.33 34.28
N SER A 3 30.23 2.84 34.83
CA SER A 3 31.44 2.03 35.06
C SER A 3 31.47 1.34 36.44
N LYS A 4 30.67 1.82 37.40
CA LYS A 4 30.59 1.25 38.75
C LYS A 4 29.27 1.67 39.43
N ILE A 5 28.62 0.74 40.14
CA ILE A 5 27.54 1.05 41.08
C ILE A 5 28.17 1.56 42.39
N PRO A 6 27.61 2.60 43.03
CA PRO A 6 28.15 3.10 44.30
C PRO A 6 28.03 2.06 45.43
N ASP A 7 29.04 2.02 46.29
CA ASP A 7 28.99 1.27 47.55
C ASP A 7 28.14 2.06 48.56
N ILE A 8 27.05 1.46 49.06
CA ILE A 8 26.09 2.11 49.97
C ILE A 8 26.31 1.73 51.43
N SER A 9 26.03 2.66 52.35
CA SER A 9 26.13 2.47 53.79
C SER A 9 25.15 1.41 54.31
N PRO A 10 25.39 0.82 55.51
CA PRO A 10 24.44 -0.09 56.14
C PRO A 10 23.08 0.52 56.46
N ILE A 11 22.99 1.85 56.58
CA ILE A 11 21.73 2.57 56.81
C ILE A 11 20.95 2.65 55.50
N LEU A 12 21.61 3.11 54.43
CA LEU A 12 21.00 3.21 53.10
C LEU A 12 20.65 1.84 52.50
N ARG A 13 21.40 0.79 52.84
CA ARG A 13 21.07 -0.60 52.48
C ARG A 13 19.74 -1.04 53.09
N ARG A 14 19.56 -0.88 54.40
CA ARG A 14 18.30 -1.18 55.11
C ARG A 14 17.13 -0.33 54.58
N TRP A 15 17.40 0.93 54.25
CA TRP A 15 16.41 1.79 53.61
C TRP A 15 16.00 1.26 52.23
N THR A 16 16.96 0.90 51.38
CA THR A 16 16.70 0.35 50.05
C THR A 16 15.90 -0.96 50.13
N GLU A 17 16.18 -1.82 51.11
CA GLU A 17 15.38 -3.04 51.39
C GLU A 17 13.93 -2.70 51.78
N THR A 18 13.71 -1.60 52.50
CA THR A 18 12.37 -1.10 52.84
C THR A 18 11.64 -0.60 51.60
N VAL A 19 12.33 0.14 50.72
CA VAL A 19 11.78 0.61 49.44
C VAL A 19 11.41 -0.56 48.51
N ILE A 20 12.22 -1.62 48.47
CA ILE A 20 11.90 -2.85 47.74
C ILE A 20 10.66 -3.53 48.32
N SER A 21 10.53 -3.56 49.64
CA SER A 21 9.35 -4.15 50.30
C SER A 21 8.06 -3.35 50.01
N ASN A 22 8.16 -2.03 49.83
CA ASN A 22 7.06 -1.15 49.44
C ASN A 22 7.05 -0.80 47.94
N HIS A 23 7.71 -1.62 47.10
CA HIS A 23 7.94 -1.31 45.69
C HIS A 23 6.65 -1.12 44.89
N THR A 24 5.58 -1.84 45.27
CA THR A 24 4.25 -1.70 44.66
C THR A 24 3.73 -0.26 44.74
N SER A 25 3.91 0.43 45.86
CA SER A 25 3.46 1.82 46.03
C SER A 25 4.21 2.76 45.08
N VAL A 26 5.53 2.58 44.93
CA VAL A 26 6.35 3.37 44.00
C VAL A 26 5.86 3.21 42.56
N VAL A 27 5.58 1.96 42.16
CA VAL A 27 5.05 1.65 40.82
C VAL A 27 3.66 2.27 40.62
N GLU A 28 2.80 2.24 41.62
CA GLU A 28 1.45 2.81 41.54
C GLU A 28 1.47 4.33 41.37
N ARG A 29 2.38 5.04 42.06
CA ARG A 29 2.57 6.47 41.87
C ARG A 29 3.05 6.82 40.47
N ALA A 30 4.08 6.11 39.99
CA ALA A 30 4.55 6.27 38.62
C ALA A 30 3.44 5.99 37.59
N CYS A 31 2.65 4.93 37.79
CA CYS A 31 1.50 4.62 36.93
C CYS A 31 0.44 5.72 36.96
N LYS A 32 0.14 6.28 38.13
CA LYS A 32 -0.83 7.37 38.28
C LYS A 32 -0.43 8.60 37.48
N GLU A 33 0.85 8.99 37.56
CA GLU A 33 1.39 10.13 36.79
C GLU A 33 1.37 9.85 35.29
N ILE A 34 1.84 8.67 34.86
CA ILE A 34 1.95 8.31 33.44
C ILE A 34 0.58 8.11 32.80
N PHE A 35 -0.36 7.43 33.47
CA PHE A 35 -1.71 7.21 32.93
C PHE A 35 -2.61 8.45 32.99
N GLY A 36 -2.14 9.55 33.59
CA GLY A 36 -2.82 10.84 33.61
C GLY A 36 -2.59 11.70 32.35
N ILE A 37 -1.68 11.30 31.46
CA ILE A 37 -1.26 12.10 30.29
C ILE A 37 -1.52 11.36 28.95
N LYS A 38 -1.61 12.11 27.85
CA LYS A 38 -1.68 11.52 26.49
C LYS A 38 -0.29 11.04 26.02
N PRO A 39 -0.21 9.95 25.24
CA PRO A 39 -1.30 9.07 24.77
C PRO A 39 -1.73 7.99 25.79
N TYR A 40 -1.08 7.91 26.96
CA TYR A 40 -1.24 6.82 27.92
C TYR A 40 -2.63 6.70 28.56
N ILE A 41 -3.34 7.81 28.73
CA ILE A 41 -4.70 7.85 29.28
C ILE A 41 -5.68 7.03 28.43
N ASP A 42 -5.49 7.03 27.11
CA ASP A 42 -6.41 6.43 26.12
C ASP A 42 -6.11 4.94 25.85
N LEU A 43 -5.07 4.37 26.48
CA LEU A 43 -4.67 2.98 26.25
C LEU A 43 -5.63 1.97 26.91
N ASP A 44 -5.74 0.81 26.27
CA ASP A 44 -6.49 -0.35 26.76
C ASP A 44 -5.81 -0.98 28.00
N LEU A 45 -6.59 -1.74 28.77
CA LEU A 45 -6.14 -2.33 30.03
C LEU A 45 -4.93 -3.28 29.87
N PRO A 46 -4.89 -4.19 28.86
CA PRO A 46 -3.71 -5.02 28.60
C PRO A 46 -2.42 -4.21 28.39
N THR A 47 -2.47 -3.15 27.58
CA THR A 47 -1.30 -2.29 27.34
C THR A 47 -0.89 -1.56 28.61
N LYS A 48 -1.85 -1.04 29.39
CA LYS A 48 -1.56 -0.41 30.69
C LYS A 48 -0.89 -1.38 31.68
N LEU A 49 -1.32 -2.64 31.72
CA LEU A 49 -0.69 -3.67 32.55
C LEU A 49 0.76 -3.96 32.11
N ASP A 50 1.03 -4.07 30.82
CA ASP A 50 2.39 -4.26 30.31
C ASP A 50 3.30 -3.04 30.59
N ILE A 51 2.75 -1.83 30.57
CA ILE A 51 3.47 -0.61 31.01
C ILE A 51 3.78 -0.65 32.50
N ARG A 52 2.81 -1.02 33.35
CA ARG A 52 3.03 -1.22 34.78
C ARG A 52 4.15 -2.23 35.05
N ASN A 53 4.16 -3.34 34.33
CA ASN A 53 5.22 -4.35 34.44
C ASN A 53 6.59 -3.81 34.05
N SER A 54 6.65 -3.00 32.98
CA SER A 54 7.89 -2.33 32.54
C SER A 54 8.45 -1.35 33.57
N ILE A 55 7.57 -0.55 34.19
CA ILE A 55 7.94 0.40 35.27
C ILE A 55 8.46 -0.37 36.47
N SER A 56 7.74 -1.41 36.88
CA SER A 56 8.11 -2.31 37.98
C SER A 56 9.47 -2.95 37.75
N PHE A 57 9.70 -3.49 36.56
CA PHE A 57 10.96 -4.11 36.19
C PHE A 57 12.13 -3.13 36.19
N SER A 58 11.98 -1.97 35.54
CA SER A 58 13.04 -0.97 35.41
C SER A 58 13.46 -0.37 36.75
N SER A 59 12.51 -0.14 37.65
CA SER A 59 12.79 0.33 39.01
C SER A 59 13.46 -0.74 39.86
N ARG A 60 13.06 -2.02 39.74
CA ARG A 60 13.76 -3.13 40.42
C ARG A 60 15.20 -3.29 39.95
N LEU A 61 15.47 -3.14 38.65
CA LEU A 61 16.85 -3.19 38.15
C LEU A 61 17.77 -2.22 38.87
N TRP A 62 17.31 -0.99 39.13
CA TRP A 62 18.08 -0.02 39.89
C TRP A 62 18.29 -0.46 41.34
N LEU A 63 17.21 -0.86 42.02
CA LEU A 63 17.24 -1.25 43.44
C LEU A 63 18.14 -2.49 43.67
N ASP A 64 18.02 -3.50 42.82
CA ASP A 64 18.83 -4.71 42.87
C ASP A 64 20.30 -4.43 42.53
N SER A 65 20.55 -3.50 41.60
CA SER A 65 21.92 -3.06 41.29
C SER A 65 22.56 -2.40 42.51
N LEU A 66 21.85 -1.49 43.19
CA LEU A 66 22.33 -0.84 44.42
C LEU A 66 22.64 -1.84 45.54
N LEU A 67 21.75 -2.81 45.79
CA LEU A 67 21.96 -3.80 46.85
C LEU A 67 23.12 -4.75 46.55
N SER A 68 23.22 -5.19 45.29
CA SER A 68 24.25 -6.15 44.87
C SER A 68 25.61 -5.51 44.60
N GLY A 69 25.65 -4.19 44.37
CA GLY A 69 26.86 -3.47 43.91
C GLY A 69 27.25 -3.83 42.46
N LYS A 70 26.40 -4.55 41.73
CA LYS A 70 26.67 -5.05 40.37
C LYS A 70 25.76 -4.36 39.37
N LEU A 71 26.28 -4.18 38.15
CA LEU A 71 25.46 -3.74 37.02
C LEU A 71 24.41 -4.80 36.65
N PRO A 72 23.29 -4.40 36.02
CA PRO A 72 22.33 -5.35 35.47
C PRO A 72 23.01 -6.36 34.54
N SER A 73 22.62 -7.64 34.64
CA SER A 73 23.11 -8.68 33.73
C SER A 73 22.58 -8.46 32.30
N ASP A 74 23.27 -9.05 31.31
CA ASP A 74 22.83 -8.98 29.91
C ASP A 74 21.42 -9.55 29.71
N ASP A 75 21.06 -10.64 30.41
CA ASP A 75 19.71 -11.22 30.38
C ASP A 75 18.65 -10.24 30.89
N ALA A 76 18.97 -9.51 31.96
CA ALA A 76 18.07 -8.53 32.55
C ALA A 76 17.91 -7.30 31.62
N LEU A 77 18.99 -6.88 30.97
CA LEU A 77 18.94 -5.86 29.93
C LEU A 77 18.14 -6.32 28.72
N GLU A 78 18.17 -7.60 28.35
CA GLU A 78 17.37 -8.11 27.23
C GLU A 78 15.86 -8.08 27.54
N ILE A 79 15.45 -8.45 28.76
CA ILE A 79 14.06 -8.28 29.20
C ILE A 79 13.64 -6.80 29.15
N PHE A 80 14.54 -5.88 29.51
CA PHE A 80 14.30 -4.44 29.39
C PHE A 80 14.15 -4.00 27.93
N ARG A 81 15.02 -4.48 27.03
CA ARG A 81 14.92 -4.23 25.57
C ARG A 81 13.58 -4.71 25.01
N GLU A 82 13.10 -5.86 25.47
CA GLU A 82 11.83 -6.43 25.02
C GLU A 82 10.63 -5.53 25.37
N HIS A 83 10.66 -4.83 26.52
CA HIS A 83 9.67 -3.78 26.79
C HIS A 83 9.73 -2.66 25.74
N GLY A 84 10.91 -2.23 25.31
CA GLY A 84 11.10 -1.24 24.25
C GLY A 84 10.51 -1.68 22.91
N ARG A 85 10.74 -2.94 22.51
CA ARG A 85 10.18 -3.52 21.27
C ARG A 85 8.66 -3.51 21.29
N ARG A 86 8.04 -3.93 22.40
CA ARG A 86 6.56 -3.92 22.54
C ARG A 86 5.93 -2.54 22.39
N ARG A 87 6.63 -1.45 22.75
CA ARG A 87 6.12 -0.08 22.57
C ARG A 87 5.96 0.31 21.09
N VAL A 88 6.79 -0.23 20.21
CA VAL A 88 6.64 -0.07 18.75
C VAL A 88 5.33 -0.71 18.30
N TYR A 89 5.08 -1.97 18.68
CA TYR A 89 3.85 -2.70 18.31
C TYR A 89 2.57 -2.09 18.92
N GLN A 90 2.69 -1.42 20.06
CA GLN A 90 1.59 -0.70 20.72
C GLN A 90 1.38 0.73 20.18
N ASN A 91 2.12 1.14 19.15
CA ASN A 91 2.06 2.49 18.56
C ASN A 91 2.32 3.64 19.56
N ILE A 92 3.12 3.39 20.60
CA ILE A 92 3.55 4.44 21.52
C ILE A 92 4.76 5.13 20.92
N SER A 93 4.71 6.45 20.75
CA SER A 93 5.82 7.22 20.18
C SER A 93 7.05 7.18 21.08
N LEU A 94 8.24 7.29 20.48
CA LEU A 94 9.51 7.38 21.23
C LEU A 94 9.49 8.57 22.21
N GLU A 95 8.90 9.69 21.81
CA GLU A 95 8.76 10.88 22.66
C GLU A 95 7.93 10.57 23.91
N ALA A 96 6.75 9.94 23.75
CA ALA A 96 5.90 9.55 24.86
C ALA A 96 6.61 8.56 25.78
N LEU A 97 7.31 7.56 25.20
CA LEU A 97 8.09 6.58 25.93
C LEU A 97 9.18 7.23 26.80
N LEU A 98 9.96 8.14 26.22
CA LEU A 98 11.00 8.86 26.94
C LEU A 98 10.45 9.78 28.02
N HIS A 99 9.30 10.40 27.77
CA HIS A 99 8.62 11.22 28.77
C HIS A 99 8.14 10.37 29.96
N ALA A 100 7.47 9.23 29.71
CA ALA A 100 7.05 8.30 30.75
C ALA A 100 8.25 7.76 31.56
N PHE A 101 9.37 7.49 30.89
CA PHE A 101 10.60 7.04 31.55
C PHE A 101 11.17 8.08 32.53
N ARG A 102 11.13 9.38 32.16
CA ARG A 102 11.52 10.50 33.04
C ARG A 102 10.56 10.65 34.22
N LEU A 103 9.25 10.50 34.01
CA LEU A 103 8.27 10.55 35.11
C LEU A 103 8.50 9.40 36.10
N ALA A 104 8.66 8.17 35.62
CA ALA A 104 8.88 7.01 36.48
C ALA A 104 10.17 7.11 37.31
N SER A 105 11.28 7.58 36.71
CA SER A 105 12.54 7.79 37.43
C SER A 105 12.45 8.91 38.47
N ARG A 106 11.70 9.98 38.19
CA ARG A 106 11.37 11.03 39.17
C ARG A 106 10.57 10.47 40.35
N GLU A 107 9.54 9.68 40.11
CA GLU A 107 8.74 9.09 41.20
C GLU A 107 9.54 8.11 42.06
N LEU A 108 10.47 7.38 41.45
CA LEU A 108 11.44 6.57 42.20
C LEU A 108 12.33 7.45 43.09
N TRP A 109 12.84 8.58 42.58
CA TRP A 109 13.60 9.54 43.38
C TRP A 109 12.77 10.14 44.53
N CYS A 110 11.53 10.57 44.27
CA CYS A 110 10.61 11.07 45.30
C CYS A 110 10.44 10.04 46.43
N SER A 111 10.28 8.76 46.06
CA SER A 111 10.18 7.65 47.02
C SER A 111 11.42 7.49 47.90
N TYR A 112 12.60 7.88 47.40
CA TYR A 112 13.86 7.84 48.14
C TYR A 112 14.02 9.01 49.10
N ILE A 113 13.40 10.17 48.84
CA ILE A 113 13.57 11.41 49.62
C ILE A 113 12.41 11.73 50.57
N GLU A 114 11.28 11.03 50.48
CA GLU A 114 10.15 11.12 51.42
C GLU A 114 10.45 10.44 52.77
N VAL A 115 11.63 10.70 53.30
CA VAL A 115 12.18 10.11 54.51
C VAL A 115 11.68 10.90 55.73
N ASP A 116 11.07 10.20 56.69
CA ASP A 116 10.72 10.76 58.02
C ASP A 116 11.91 10.67 59.02
N GLU A 117 12.97 9.96 58.62
CA GLU A 117 14.19 9.76 59.40
C GLU A 117 15.14 10.97 59.31
N LYS A 118 15.34 11.66 60.45
CA LYS A 118 16.20 12.86 60.58
C LYS A 118 17.68 12.51 60.72
N SER A 119 18.21 11.65 59.85
CA SER A 119 19.66 11.36 59.80
C SER A 119 20.34 12.24 58.76
N ASP A 120 21.26 13.11 59.20
CA ASP A 120 22.04 13.95 58.28
C ASP A 120 22.97 13.10 57.39
N ASP A 121 23.52 12.00 57.90
CA ASP A 121 24.36 11.07 57.14
C ASP A 121 23.60 10.40 55.98
N LEU A 122 22.33 10.03 56.20
CA LEU A 122 21.48 9.45 55.15
C LEU A 122 21.11 10.51 54.10
N ARG A 123 20.87 11.75 54.51
CA ARG A 123 20.57 12.85 53.59
C ARG A 123 21.74 13.11 52.64
N ASP A 124 22.95 13.18 53.17
CA ASP A 124 24.15 13.44 52.38
C ASP A 124 24.42 12.29 51.40
N GLU A 125 24.24 11.04 51.83
CA GLU A 125 24.38 9.89 50.94
C GLU A 125 23.30 9.88 49.84
N LEU A 126 22.05 10.20 50.16
CA LEU A 126 21.00 10.31 49.15
C LEU A 126 21.30 11.43 48.13
N LEU A 127 21.71 12.60 48.62
CA LEU A 127 21.95 13.77 47.78
C LEU A 127 23.21 13.64 46.92
N PHE A 128 24.35 13.31 47.53
CA PHE A 128 25.66 13.34 46.85
C PHE A 128 26.07 12.01 46.23
N LEU A 129 25.56 10.87 46.75
CA LEU A 129 25.87 9.55 46.21
C LEU A 129 24.74 9.02 45.32
N ILE A 130 23.51 8.95 45.82
CA ILE A 130 22.41 8.30 45.08
C ILE A 130 21.90 9.15 43.93
N SER A 131 21.63 10.46 44.14
CA SER A 131 21.03 11.30 43.09
C SER A 131 21.82 11.31 41.76
N PRO A 132 23.17 11.52 41.73
CA PRO A 132 23.89 11.52 40.46
C PRO A 132 23.99 10.12 39.84
N ASN A 133 24.05 9.06 40.66
CA ASN A 133 24.13 7.68 40.16
C ASN A 133 22.80 7.18 39.63
N LEU A 134 21.68 7.57 40.25
CA LEU A 134 20.33 7.33 39.76
C LEU A 134 20.13 7.98 38.39
N MET A 135 20.49 9.26 38.27
CA MET A 135 20.40 9.99 36.99
C MET A 135 21.25 9.33 35.90
N LYS A 136 22.50 8.96 36.21
CA LYS A 136 23.38 8.23 35.27
C LYS A 136 22.80 6.88 34.88
N PHE A 137 22.18 6.17 35.82
CA PHE A 137 21.57 4.88 35.56
C PHE A 137 20.39 4.99 34.60
N PHE A 138 19.44 5.87 34.90
CA PHE A 138 18.27 6.06 34.04
C PHE A 138 18.62 6.75 32.71
N ASP A 139 19.66 7.59 32.65
CA ASP A 139 20.17 8.09 31.36
C ASP A 139 20.66 6.94 30.47
N ALA A 140 21.48 6.03 30.99
CA ALA A 140 21.94 4.85 30.25
C ALA A 140 20.78 3.93 29.83
N MET A 141 19.83 3.67 30.72
CA MET A 141 18.64 2.89 30.39
C MET A 141 17.78 3.57 29.30
N SER A 142 17.67 4.90 29.34
CA SER A 142 16.96 5.67 28.31
C SER A 142 17.63 5.57 26.94
N GLN A 143 18.96 5.52 26.89
CA GLN A 143 19.72 5.30 25.66
C GLN A 143 19.48 3.88 25.10
N ILE A 144 19.55 2.86 25.96
CA ILE A 144 19.30 1.45 25.57
C ILE A 144 17.90 1.28 24.99
N ILE A 145 16.87 1.78 25.67
CA ILE A 145 15.49 1.62 25.21
C ILE A 145 15.22 2.43 23.94
N SER A 146 15.82 3.63 23.79
CA SER A 146 15.70 4.43 22.58
C SER A 146 16.33 3.76 21.37
N GLN A 147 17.55 3.26 21.53
CA GLN A 147 18.24 2.53 20.45
C GLN A 147 17.45 1.29 20.05
N THR A 148 16.98 0.51 21.03
CA THR A 148 16.17 -0.68 20.77
C THR A 148 14.87 -0.34 20.06
N TYR A 149 14.19 0.72 20.49
CA TYR A 149 12.95 1.19 19.87
C TYR A 149 13.19 1.58 18.40
N LEU A 150 14.24 2.37 18.13
CA LEU A 150 14.58 2.80 16.79
C LEU A 150 14.94 1.61 15.90
N GLU A 151 15.78 0.69 16.38
CA GLU A 151 16.14 -0.53 15.65
C GLU A 151 14.89 -1.37 15.30
N GLU A 152 13.97 -1.54 16.24
CA GLU A 152 12.74 -2.29 16.00
C GLU A 152 11.78 -1.56 15.04
N GLN A 153 11.67 -0.23 15.15
CA GLN A 153 10.91 0.59 14.21
C GLN A 153 11.49 0.51 12.79
N PHE A 154 12.81 0.57 12.66
CA PHE A 154 13.50 0.40 11.39
C PHE A 154 13.27 -1.00 10.81
N LYS A 155 13.35 -2.06 11.63
CA LYS A 155 13.05 -3.43 11.21
C LYS A 155 11.62 -3.55 10.69
N GLN A 156 10.63 -2.97 11.38
CA GLN A 156 9.23 -3.03 10.96
C GLN A 156 9.00 -2.32 9.61
N ALA A 157 9.60 -1.14 9.42
CA ALA A 157 9.50 -0.39 8.17
C ALA A 157 10.17 -1.13 7.00
N HIS A 158 11.39 -1.65 7.21
CA HIS A 158 12.09 -2.44 6.21
C HIS A 158 11.37 -3.76 5.90
N TRP A 159 10.84 -4.45 6.92
CA TRP A 159 10.06 -5.66 6.75
C TRP A 159 8.84 -5.42 5.86
N ARG A 160 8.07 -4.35 6.12
CA ARG A 160 6.92 -3.96 5.28
C ARG A 160 7.37 -3.65 3.85
N GLN A 161 8.49 -2.97 3.66
CA GLN A 161 9.02 -2.69 2.33
C GLN A 161 9.50 -3.96 1.59
N SER A 162 10.19 -4.86 2.28
CA SER A 162 10.64 -6.14 1.74
C SER A 162 9.46 -7.00 1.31
N LEU A 163 8.40 -7.07 2.12
CA LEU A 163 7.16 -7.76 1.74
C LEU A 163 6.48 -7.14 0.51
N ARG A 164 6.46 -5.80 0.41
CA ARG A 164 5.94 -5.13 -0.81
C ARG A 164 6.77 -5.46 -2.04
N HIS A 165 8.10 -5.49 -1.92
CA HIS A 165 8.98 -5.93 -3.02
C HIS A 165 8.79 -7.39 -3.38
N GLN A 166 8.60 -8.28 -2.40
CA GLN A 166 8.31 -9.69 -2.64
C GLN A 166 6.98 -9.83 -3.39
N LEU A 167 5.93 -9.15 -2.93
CA LEU A 167 4.62 -9.17 -3.58
C LEU A 167 4.69 -8.62 -5.00
N HIS A 168 5.45 -7.55 -5.23
CA HIS A 168 5.76 -7.04 -6.56
C HIS A 168 6.43 -8.09 -7.45
N SER A 169 7.48 -8.75 -6.96
CA SER A 169 8.17 -9.80 -7.72
C SER A 169 7.24 -10.95 -8.06
N ILE A 170 6.36 -11.37 -7.16
CA ILE A 170 5.39 -12.43 -7.40
C ILE A 170 4.40 -12.01 -8.49
N ILE A 171 3.80 -10.82 -8.37
CA ILE A 171 2.79 -10.35 -9.33
C ILE A 171 3.38 -10.22 -10.74
N LEU A 172 4.62 -9.72 -10.90
CA LEU A 172 5.17 -9.45 -12.23
C LEU A 172 6.02 -10.58 -12.81
N ASN A 173 6.72 -11.36 -11.98
CA ASN A 173 7.72 -12.33 -12.45
C ASN A 173 7.34 -13.79 -12.18
N SER A 174 6.54 -14.07 -11.14
CA SER A 174 6.23 -15.44 -10.71
C SER A 174 4.78 -15.58 -10.23
N PRO A 175 3.77 -15.26 -11.07
CA PRO A 175 2.37 -15.28 -10.68
C PRO A 175 1.85 -16.67 -10.27
N GLU A 176 2.58 -17.74 -10.61
CA GLU A 176 2.31 -19.11 -10.19
C GLU A 176 2.56 -19.36 -8.68
N ASP A 177 3.32 -18.50 -7.99
CA ASP A 177 3.60 -18.62 -6.56
C ASP A 177 2.43 -18.14 -5.67
N ALA A 178 1.34 -18.92 -5.68
CA ALA A 178 0.15 -18.64 -4.90
C ALA A 178 0.40 -18.67 -3.37
N ASP A 179 1.32 -19.52 -2.89
CA ASP A 179 1.66 -19.63 -1.48
C ASP A 179 2.45 -18.41 -1.00
N GLY A 180 3.49 -18.00 -1.75
CA GLY A 180 4.22 -16.77 -1.47
C GLY A 180 3.32 -15.54 -1.51
N PHE A 181 2.39 -15.48 -2.48
CA PHE A 181 1.40 -14.41 -2.57
C PHE A 181 0.49 -14.34 -1.33
N SER A 182 -0.06 -15.48 -0.91
CA SER A 182 -0.94 -15.57 0.26
C SER A 182 -0.21 -15.15 1.54
N LYS A 183 1.05 -15.59 1.71
CA LYS A 183 1.90 -15.19 2.85
C LYS A 183 2.18 -13.69 2.85
N ALA A 184 2.60 -13.14 1.71
CA ALA A 184 2.94 -11.72 1.61
C ALA A 184 1.72 -10.81 1.81
N THR A 185 0.58 -11.12 1.19
CA THR A 185 -0.67 -10.36 1.34
C THR A 185 -1.20 -10.42 2.77
N SER A 186 -1.21 -11.60 3.40
CA SER A 186 -1.58 -11.77 4.81
C SER A 186 -0.70 -10.93 5.75
N ALA A 187 0.62 -10.96 5.54
CA ALA A 187 1.56 -10.19 6.35
C ALA A 187 1.42 -8.66 6.16
N LEU A 188 1.01 -8.22 4.96
CA LEU A 188 0.67 -6.83 4.66
C LEU A 188 -0.75 -6.43 5.07
N ARG A 189 -1.55 -7.36 5.61
CA ARG A 189 -2.99 -7.18 5.95
C ARG A 189 -3.84 -6.81 4.74
N ILE A 190 -3.44 -7.25 3.54
CA ILE A 190 -4.20 -7.08 2.31
C ILE A 190 -4.98 -8.36 2.04
N ASN A 191 -6.26 -8.27 1.73
CA ASN A 191 -7.04 -9.43 1.33
C ASN A 191 -6.70 -9.83 -0.11
N GLY A 192 -5.95 -10.93 -0.27
CA GLY A 192 -5.54 -11.48 -1.57
C GLY A 192 -6.65 -12.20 -2.35
N THR A 193 -7.76 -12.58 -1.71
CA THR A 193 -8.91 -13.24 -2.36
C THR A 193 -9.95 -12.24 -2.87
N THR A 194 -9.84 -10.96 -2.50
CA THR A 194 -10.73 -9.94 -3.06
C THR A 194 -10.31 -9.61 -4.50
N PRO A 195 -11.21 -9.73 -5.49
CA PRO A 195 -10.92 -9.33 -6.86
C PRO A 195 -10.50 -7.86 -6.91
N ARG A 196 -9.43 -7.57 -7.65
CA ARG A 196 -8.87 -6.23 -7.79
C ARG A 196 -8.70 -5.86 -9.26
N ILE A 197 -8.88 -4.58 -9.56
CA ILE A 197 -8.59 -3.98 -10.86
C ILE A 197 -7.26 -3.29 -10.77
N ALA A 198 -6.35 -3.58 -11.70
CA ALA A 198 -5.13 -2.83 -11.87
C ALA A 198 -5.38 -1.58 -12.75
N LEU A 199 -4.74 -0.49 -12.35
CA LEU A 199 -4.62 0.74 -13.11
C LEU A 199 -3.15 0.88 -13.51
N ALA A 200 -2.88 1.03 -14.80
CA ALA A 200 -1.59 1.48 -15.31
C ALA A 200 -1.66 2.98 -15.52
N ILE A 201 -0.82 3.75 -14.84
CA ILE A 201 -0.93 5.20 -14.79
C ILE A 201 0.37 5.80 -15.34
N ASP A 202 0.24 6.55 -16.43
CA ASP A 202 1.31 7.44 -16.90
C ASP A 202 1.28 8.71 -16.03
N VAL A 203 2.38 8.98 -15.33
CA VAL A 203 2.52 10.16 -14.47
C VAL A 203 3.51 11.13 -15.10
N ASN A 204 3.10 12.39 -15.24
CA ASN A 204 3.95 13.43 -15.80
C ASN A 204 5.04 13.83 -14.80
N SER A 205 6.26 14.06 -15.31
CA SER A 205 7.29 14.84 -14.61
C SER A 205 7.76 14.27 -13.26
N ILE A 206 7.68 12.96 -13.06
CA ILE A 206 8.30 12.28 -11.93
C ILE A 206 9.70 11.78 -12.33
N ASP A 207 10.72 12.23 -11.62
CA ASP A 207 12.07 11.68 -11.71
C ASP A 207 12.24 10.55 -10.70
N SER A 208 12.38 9.31 -11.19
CA SER A 208 12.60 8.13 -10.35
C SER A 208 13.91 8.16 -9.55
N ASN A 209 14.86 9.03 -9.91
CA ASN A 209 16.10 9.22 -9.19
C ASN A 209 16.03 10.34 -8.14
N SER A 210 14.91 11.08 -8.06
CA SER A 210 14.74 12.14 -7.08
C SER A 210 14.62 11.57 -5.66
N PRO A 211 15.23 12.21 -4.64
CA PRO A 211 15.01 11.84 -3.24
C PRO A 211 13.54 12.01 -2.79
N THR A 212 12.75 12.82 -3.50
CA THR A 212 11.31 13.03 -3.21
C THR A 212 10.39 12.05 -3.92
N PHE A 213 10.92 11.21 -4.82
CA PHE A 213 10.15 10.29 -5.66
C PHE A 213 9.10 9.51 -4.87
N ARG A 214 9.51 8.94 -3.74
CA ARG A 214 8.64 8.12 -2.90
C ARG A 214 7.47 8.91 -2.32
N ASN A 215 7.74 10.11 -1.80
CA ASN A 215 6.71 10.98 -1.24
C ASN A 215 5.74 11.46 -2.31
N GLU A 216 6.22 11.67 -3.55
CA GLU A 216 5.37 12.02 -4.69
C GLU A 216 4.41 10.89 -5.06
N ILE A 217 4.90 9.65 -5.14
CA ILE A 217 4.07 8.46 -5.37
C ILE A 217 3.04 8.28 -4.25
N GLU A 218 3.46 8.35 -2.98
CA GLU A 218 2.55 8.23 -1.84
C GLU A 218 1.46 9.31 -1.86
N ARG A 219 1.79 10.55 -2.26
CA ARG A 219 0.82 11.64 -2.43
C ARG A 219 -0.19 11.35 -3.54
N ILE A 220 0.26 10.81 -4.68
CA ILE A 220 -0.62 10.44 -5.80
C ILE A 220 -1.54 9.28 -5.39
N VAL A 221 -1.01 8.23 -4.78
CA VAL A 221 -1.79 7.08 -4.31
C VAL A 221 -2.82 7.52 -3.26
N ALA A 222 -2.46 8.41 -2.34
CA ALA A 222 -3.41 8.98 -1.38
C ALA A 222 -4.50 9.86 -2.05
N ALA A 223 -4.18 10.57 -3.14
CA ALA A 223 -5.18 11.29 -3.92
C ALA A 223 -6.14 10.35 -4.66
N ILE A 224 -5.62 9.28 -5.27
CA ILE A 224 -6.41 8.23 -5.91
C ILE A 224 -7.36 7.58 -4.89
N ALA A 225 -6.83 7.18 -3.71
CA ALA A 225 -7.61 6.59 -2.62
C ALA A 225 -8.81 7.44 -2.21
N ARG A 226 -8.60 8.76 -2.06
CA ARG A 226 -9.67 9.72 -1.75
C ARG A 226 -10.73 9.80 -2.86
N CYS A 227 -10.31 9.79 -4.13
CA CYS A 227 -11.21 9.85 -5.27
C CYS A 227 -12.11 8.61 -5.37
N VAL A 228 -11.55 7.42 -5.08
CA VAL A 228 -12.28 6.15 -5.09
C VAL A 228 -12.95 5.82 -3.74
N LYS A 229 -12.80 6.70 -2.74
CA LYS A 229 -13.36 6.57 -1.38
C LYS A 229 -12.92 5.30 -0.65
N LEU A 230 -11.64 4.92 -0.79
CA LEU A 230 -11.05 3.78 -0.09
C LEU A 230 -9.96 4.22 0.89
N PRO A 231 -9.74 3.48 1.99
CA PRO A 231 -8.55 3.65 2.81
C PRO A 231 -7.27 3.40 2.00
N VAL A 232 -6.22 4.19 2.24
CA VAL A 232 -4.93 4.03 1.53
C VAL A 232 -4.32 2.65 1.76
N ASP A 233 -4.50 2.07 2.95
CA ASP A 233 -3.99 0.72 3.28
C ASP A 233 -4.68 -0.41 2.50
N GLU A 234 -5.84 -0.16 1.89
CA GLU A 234 -6.49 -1.14 1.00
C GLU A 234 -5.97 -1.09 -0.43
N ILE A 235 -5.22 -0.06 -0.79
CA ILE A 235 -4.62 0.10 -2.11
C ILE A 235 -3.21 -0.49 -2.10
N PHE A 236 -2.88 -1.20 -3.17
CA PHE A 236 -1.53 -1.67 -3.41
C PHE A 236 -0.98 -0.97 -4.64
N ASP A 237 0.28 -0.52 -4.58
CA ASP A 237 0.92 0.26 -5.63
C ASP A 237 2.37 -0.19 -5.88
N ILE A 238 2.78 -0.10 -7.14
CA ILE A 238 4.11 -0.46 -7.63
C ILE A 238 4.53 0.56 -8.70
N TRP A 239 5.77 1.03 -8.64
CA TRP A 239 6.39 1.70 -9.77
C TRP A 239 7.19 0.71 -10.61
N PHE A 240 6.85 0.57 -11.89
CA PHE A 240 7.50 -0.37 -12.81
C PHE A 240 7.54 0.16 -14.23
N HIS A 241 8.69 0.02 -14.91
CA HIS A 241 8.94 0.52 -16.27
C HIS A 241 8.48 1.97 -16.52
N GLY A 242 8.71 2.87 -15.55
CA GLY A 242 8.37 4.30 -15.67
C GLY A 242 6.88 4.61 -15.51
N ARG A 243 6.09 3.67 -14.99
CA ARG A 243 4.65 3.82 -14.75
C ARG A 243 4.30 3.46 -13.32
N LEU A 244 3.24 4.08 -12.83
CA LEU A 244 2.63 3.72 -11.56
C LEU A 244 1.52 2.70 -11.81
N PHE A 245 1.62 1.54 -11.19
CA PHE A 245 0.56 0.54 -11.14
C PHE A 245 -0.16 0.62 -9.79
N VAL A 246 -1.50 0.57 -9.82
CA VAL A 246 -2.34 0.64 -8.62
C VAL A 246 -3.43 -0.43 -8.69
N TRP A 247 -3.57 -1.26 -7.65
CA TRP A 247 -4.62 -2.28 -7.55
C TRP A 247 -5.69 -1.85 -6.56
N ILE A 248 -6.92 -1.74 -7.05
CA ILE A 248 -8.09 -1.28 -6.30
C ILE A 248 -9.06 -2.45 -6.10
N PRO A 249 -9.49 -2.75 -4.85
CA PRO A 249 -10.45 -3.82 -4.60
C PRO A 249 -11.82 -3.51 -5.18
N ILE A 250 -12.47 -4.54 -5.72
CA ILE A 250 -13.89 -4.50 -6.06
C ILE A 250 -14.66 -5.15 -4.93
N LEU A 251 -15.55 -4.40 -4.30
CA LEU A 251 -16.39 -4.95 -3.25
C LEU A 251 -17.50 -5.81 -3.86
N LEU A 252 -17.90 -6.88 -3.17
CA LEU A 252 -18.88 -7.86 -3.67
C LEU A 252 -20.24 -7.25 -4.07
N GLY A 253 -20.64 -6.13 -3.45
CA GLY A 253 -21.83 -5.36 -3.84
C GLY A 253 -21.67 -4.59 -5.15
N ASP A 254 -20.43 -4.20 -5.49
CA ASP A 254 -20.11 -3.50 -6.74
C ASP A 254 -20.06 -4.48 -7.92
N LEU A 255 -19.63 -5.73 -7.72
CA LEU A 255 -19.55 -6.77 -8.79
C LEU A 255 -20.90 -7.01 -9.50
N MET A 256 -22.03 -6.86 -8.80
CA MET A 256 -23.38 -7.02 -9.37
C MET A 256 -23.85 -5.78 -10.16
N GLY A 257 -23.13 -4.66 -10.10
CA GLY A 257 -23.53 -3.36 -10.67
C GLY A 257 -22.47 -2.60 -11.49
N THR A 258 -21.19 -3.00 -11.48
CA THR A 258 -20.13 -2.36 -12.27
C THR A 258 -20.24 -2.72 -13.75
N SER A 259 -21.03 -1.96 -14.48
CA SER A 259 -20.83 -1.83 -15.93
C SER A 259 -19.48 -1.16 -16.22
N ASP A 260 -18.82 -1.51 -17.33
CA ASP A 260 -17.59 -0.85 -17.82
C ASP A 260 -17.69 0.68 -17.79
N ARG A 261 -18.91 1.19 -18.07
CA ARG A 261 -19.22 2.62 -18.05
C ARG A 261 -19.07 3.25 -16.67
N GLN A 262 -19.42 2.54 -15.60
CA GLN A 262 -19.31 3.05 -14.23
C GLN A 262 -17.86 3.10 -13.78
N VAL A 263 -17.09 2.02 -14.06
CA VAL A 263 -15.65 1.97 -13.80
C VAL A 263 -14.94 3.10 -14.55
N GLY A 264 -15.23 3.25 -15.85
CA GLY A 264 -14.66 4.32 -16.67
C GLY A 264 -14.92 5.72 -16.12
N LYS A 265 -16.13 6.00 -15.62
CA LYS A 265 -16.47 7.30 -15.00
C LYS A 265 -15.71 7.56 -13.71
N GLN A 266 -15.60 6.56 -12.83
CA GLN A 266 -14.86 6.70 -11.57
C GLN A 266 -13.37 6.95 -11.83
N ILE A 267 -12.77 6.22 -12.77
CA ILE A 267 -11.36 6.40 -13.12
C ILE A 267 -11.11 7.70 -13.90
N ALA A 268 -12.07 8.15 -14.73
CA ALA A 268 -11.99 9.48 -15.36
C ALA A 268 -11.96 10.60 -14.31
N PHE A 269 -12.78 10.50 -13.26
CA PHE A 269 -12.74 11.44 -12.14
C PHE A 269 -11.37 11.45 -11.43
N VAL A 270 -10.71 10.29 -11.30
CA VAL A 270 -9.34 10.20 -10.77
C VAL A 270 -8.36 10.97 -11.67
N ALA A 271 -8.40 10.73 -12.98
CA ALA A 271 -7.53 11.41 -13.93
C ALA A 271 -7.73 12.94 -13.91
N ASP A 272 -8.98 13.41 -13.78
CA ASP A 272 -9.30 14.83 -13.75
C ASP A 272 -8.95 15.50 -12.42
N SER A 273 -9.00 14.75 -11.31
CA SER A 273 -8.71 15.27 -9.96
C SER A 273 -7.22 15.28 -9.62
N VAL A 274 -6.41 14.44 -10.26
CA VAL A 274 -4.97 14.32 -10.02
C VAL A 274 -4.19 14.85 -11.21
N SER A 275 -3.73 16.10 -11.12
CA SER A 275 -3.07 16.84 -12.20
C SER A 275 -1.82 16.17 -12.78
N GLU A 276 -1.14 15.36 -11.97
CA GLU A 276 0.10 14.66 -12.32
C GLU A 276 -0.17 13.46 -13.24
N VAL A 277 -1.37 12.89 -13.19
CA VAL A 277 -1.76 11.76 -14.05
C VAL A 277 -1.96 12.29 -15.46
N SER A 278 -1.37 11.69 -16.49
CA SER A 278 -1.67 12.07 -17.89
C SER A 278 -2.70 11.14 -18.51
N ALA A 279 -2.52 9.83 -18.32
CA ALA A 279 -3.41 8.81 -18.82
C ALA A 279 -3.46 7.59 -17.90
N ILE A 280 -4.58 6.86 -17.95
CA ILE A 280 -4.82 5.65 -17.16
C ILE A 280 -5.33 4.54 -18.10
N GLY A 281 -4.68 3.39 -18.07
CA GLY A 281 -5.23 2.13 -18.58
C GLY A 281 -5.84 1.33 -17.42
N VAL A 282 -6.95 0.65 -17.68
CA VAL A 282 -7.73 -0.09 -16.67
C VAL A 282 -7.83 -1.55 -17.11
N GLY A 283 -7.34 -2.47 -16.28
CA GLY A 283 -7.43 -3.92 -16.52
C GLY A 283 -8.79 -4.50 -16.16
N LEU A 284 -8.95 -5.81 -16.31
CA LEU A 284 -10.14 -6.53 -15.81
C LEU A 284 -9.96 -6.96 -14.35
N PRO A 285 -11.05 -7.27 -13.65
CA PRO A 285 -10.99 -7.82 -12.30
C PRO A 285 -10.18 -9.13 -12.25
N GLY A 286 -9.23 -9.22 -11.32
CA GLY A 286 -8.45 -10.43 -11.09
C GLY A 286 -8.30 -10.76 -9.61
N GLU A 287 -8.35 -12.06 -9.28
CA GLU A 287 -8.12 -12.60 -7.94
C GLU A 287 -6.78 -13.35 -7.87
N GLY A 288 -6.10 -13.28 -6.73
CA GLY A 288 -4.82 -13.95 -6.51
C GLY A 288 -3.68 -13.38 -7.35
N ALA A 289 -2.50 -14.00 -7.24
CA ALA A 289 -1.29 -13.57 -7.94
C ALA A 289 -1.50 -13.48 -9.46
N SER A 290 -1.99 -14.54 -10.09
CA SER A 290 -2.25 -14.59 -11.53
C SER A 290 -3.27 -13.55 -11.96
N GLY A 291 -4.36 -13.36 -11.21
CA GLY A 291 -5.38 -12.37 -11.56
C GLY A 291 -4.84 -10.93 -11.48
N TRP A 292 -4.07 -10.62 -10.44
CA TRP A 292 -3.46 -9.30 -10.29
C TRP A 292 -2.42 -9.02 -11.39
N SER A 293 -1.63 -10.04 -11.75
CA SER A 293 -0.67 -10.00 -12.84
C SER A 293 -1.36 -9.73 -14.18
N MET A 294 -2.37 -10.54 -14.53
CA MET A 294 -3.16 -10.39 -15.75
C MET A 294 -3.81 -9.01 -15.83
N SER A 295 -4.42 -8.54 -14.74
CA SER A 295 -5.04 -7.22 -14.68
C SER A 295 -4.03 -6.10 -14.97
N ALA A 296 -2.79 -6.20 -14.45
CA ALA A 296 -1.73 -5.23 -14.72
C ALA A 296 -1.30 -5.23 -16.20
N ASP A 297 -1.13 -6.42 -16.79
CA ASP A 297 -0.79 -6.56 -18.21
C ASP A 297 -1.89 -6.00 -19.13
N GLU A 298 -3.15 -6.25 -18.78
CA GLU A 298 -4.32 -5.72 -19.48
C GLU A 298 -4.39 -4.20 -19.35
N ALA A 299 -4.17 -3.65 -18.16
CA ALA A 299 -4.12 -2.21 -17.93
C ALA A 299 -3.00 -1.54 -18.76
N SER A 300 -1.82 -2.15 -18.79
CA SER A 300 -0.68 -1.67 -19.58
C SER A 300 -0.96 -1.69 -21.09
N ARG A 301 -1.62 -2.76 -21.58
CA ARG A 301 -2.09 -2.87 -22.97
C ARG A 301 -3.14 -1.82 -23.30
N ALA A 302 -4.15 -1.65 -22.44
CA ALA A 302 -5.18 -0.63 -22.60
C ALA A 302 -4.59 0.79 -22.66
N LEU A 303 -3.62 1.09 -21.81
CA LEU A 303 -2.93 2.38 -21.80
C LEU A 303 -2.12 2.63 -23.10
N SER A 304 -1.54 1.57 -23.65
CA SER A 304 -0.69 1.65 -24.86
C SER A 304 -1.50 1.57 -26.16
N PHE A 305 -2.73 1.07 -26.09
CA PHE A 305 -3.63 0.96 -27.23
C PHE A 305 -4.10 2.36 -27.67
N GLY A 306 -3.98 2.65 -28.97
CA GLY A 306 -4.57 3.87 -29.54
C GLY A 306 -3.78 5.16 -29.35
N ARG A 307 -2.45 5.12 -29.13
CA ARG A 307 -1.57 6.32 -29.24
C ARG A 307 -1.43 6.83 -30.70
N GLY A 308 -2.55 6.98 -31.41
CA GLY A 308 -2.68 7.63 -32.71
C GLY A 308 -3.06 9.11 -32.58
N ARG A 309 -2.95 9.86 -33.69
CA ARG A 309 -2.92 11.33 -33.78
C ARG A 309 -4.17 12.11 -33.30
N ASP A 310 -5.22 11.46 -32.79
CA ASP A 310 -6.51 12.11 -32.52
C ASP A 310 -7.26 11.59 -31.26
N ASP A 311 -6.64 10.73 -30.45
CA ASP A 311 -7.32 10.12 -29.30
C ASP A 311 -7.12 10.91 -28.00
N GLN A 312 -8.11 11.75 -27.65
CA GLN A 312 -8.12 12.59 -26.44
C GLN A 312 -8.48 11.83 -25.14
N ALA A 313 -8.76 10.53 -25.21
CA ALA A 313 -9.19 9.76 -24.05
C ALA A 313 -8.03 9.57 -23.05
N ARG A 314 -8.13 10.23 -21.88
CA ARG A 314 -7.20 10.05 -20.76
C ARG A 314 -7.41 8.73 -20.01
N VAL A 315 -8.54 8.05 -20.21
CA VAL A 315 -8.85 6.76 -19.58
C VAL A 315 -9.22 5.73 -20.64
N ARG A 316 -8.56 4.57 -20.59
CA ARG A 316 -8.76 3.45 -21.54
C ARG A 316 -9.05 2.17 -20.76
N LEU A 317 -10.18 1.54 -21.06
CA LEU A 317 -10.60 0.28 -20.44
C LEU A 317 -10.15 -0.89 -21.32
N TYR A 318 -9.56 -1.93 -20.73
CA TYR A 318 -9.20 -3.12 -21.47
C TYR A 318 -10.41 -3.83 -22.08
N SER A 319 -11.56 -3.80 -21.40
CA SER A 319 -12.82 -4.35 -21.91
C SER A 319 -13.26 -3.74 -23.25
N ALA A 320 -12.86 -2.49 -23.55
CA ALA A 320 -13.14 -1.85 -24.83
C ALA A 320 -12.28 -2.37 -25.99
N ILE A 321 -11.18 -3.08 -25.71
CA ILE A 321 -10.21 -3.56 -26.71
C ILE A 321 -9.94 -5.07 -26.61
N ALA A 322 -10.57 -5.76 -25.65
CA ALA A 322 -10.27 -7.14 -25.31
C ALA A 322 -10.51 -8.10 -26.48
N LEU A 323 -11.50 -7.80 -27.32
CA LEU A 323 -11.81 -8.59 -28.51
C LEU A 323 -10.74 -8.41 -29.59
N GLU A 324 -10.36 -7.18 -29.90
CA GLU A 324 -9.31 -6.86 -30.86
C GLU A 324 -7.96 -7.47 -30.43
N GLU A 325 -7.58 -7.30 -29.16
CA GLU A 325 -6.35 -7.84 -28.59
C GLU A 325 -6.35 -9.38 -28.56
N GLY A 326 -7.45 -9.99 -28.14
CA GLY A 326 -7.60 -11.44 -28.12
C GLY A 326 -7.43 -12.06 -29.51
N ILE A 327 -7.97 -11.40 -30.54
CA ILE A 327 -7.81 -11.85 -31.92
C ILE A 327 -6.39 -11.64 -32.44
N ARG A 328 -5.75 -10.51 -32.10
CA ARG A 328 -4.35 -10.23 -32.46
C ARG A 328 -3.39 -11.27 -31.88
N GLY A 329 -3.68 -11.79 -30.69
CA GLY A 329 -2.95 -12.90 -30.08
C GLY A 329 -3.04 -14.21 -30.88
N SER A 330 -4.09 -14.40 -31.68
CA SER A 330 -4.29 -15.59 -32.51
C SER A 330 -4.00 -15.29 -33.98
N ARG A 331 -2.77 -15.56 -34.42
CA ARG A 331 -2.35 -15.30 -35.81
C ARG A 331 -3.22 -16.00 -36.86
N ARG A 332 -3.77 -17.18 -36.55
CA ARG A 332 -4.68 -17.92 -37.44
C ARG A 332 -6.00 -17.17 -37.62
N VAL A 333 -6.63 -16.72 -36.53
CA VAL A 333 -7.90 -15.98 -36.57
C VAL A 333 -7.68 -14.62 -37.23
N LEU A 334 -6.60 -13.92 -36.88
CA LEU A 334 -6.24 -12.65 -37.51
C LEU A 334 -6.07 -12.79 -39.03
N ASN A 335 -5.31 -13.79 -39.50
CA ASN A 335 -5.12 -14.01 -40.94
C ASN A 335 -6.44 -14.36 -41.65
N TYR A 336 -7.31 -15.13 -41.01
CA TYR A 336 -8.64 -15.44 -41.56
C TYR A 336 -9.50 -14.17 -41.70
N LEU A 337 -9.56 -13.30 -40.70
CA LEU A 337 -10.35 -12.07 -40.79
C LEU A 337 -9.77 -11.10 -41.82
N VAL A 338 -8.44 -10.99 -41.89
CA VAL A 338 -7.77 -10.16 -42.90
C VAL A 338 -8.05 -10.68 -44.31
N SER A 339 -8.05 -12.01 -44.53
CA SER A 339 -8.30 -12.58 -45.85
C SER A 339 -9.74 -12.36 -46.35
N LEU A 340 -10.71 -12.12 -45.46
CA LEU A 340 -12.05 -11.66 -45.86
C LEU A 340 -11.98 -10.29 -46.53
N LEU A 341 -11.22 -9.34 -45.96
CA LEU A 341 -11.08 -8.01 -46.55
C LEU A 341 -10.19 -8.00 -47.80
N GLU A 342 -9.22 -8.90 -47.90
CA GLU A 342 -8.37 -9.04 -49.09
C GLU A 342 -9.16 -9.46 -50.33
N GLN A 343 -10.28 -10.19 -50.18
CA GLN A 343 -11.18 -10.51 -51.29
C GLN A 343 -11.80 -9.25 -51.92
N LEU A 344 -11.93 -8.16 -51.15
CA LEU A 344 -12.41 -6.86 -51.63
C LEU A 344 -11.27 -5.96 -52.16
N ALA A 345 -9.99 -6.38 -52.08
CA ALA A 345 -8.85 -5.54 -52.42
C ALA A 345 -8.83 -5.12 -53.90
N ASN A 346 -9.40 -5.93 -54.79
CA ASN A 346 -9.50 -5.65 -56.22
C ASN A 346 -10.48 -4.50 -56.54
N GLU A 347 -11.41 -4.20 -55.63
CA GLU A 347 -12.42 -3.15 -55.79
C GLU A 347 -12.41 -2.22 -54.54
N PRO A 348 -11.42 -1.31 -54.41
CA PRO A 348 -11.16 -0.57 -53.17
C PRO A 348 -12.34 0.26 -52.65
N TYR A 349 -13.18 0.76 -53.57
CA TYR A 349 -14.38 1.52 -53.24
C TYR A 349 -15.44 0.70 -52.50
N LEU A 350 -15.43 -0.65 -52.63
CA LEU A 350 -16.31 -1.53 -51.87
C LEU A 350 -15.90 -1.61 -50.40
N LEU A 351 -14.60 -1.63 -50.13
CA LEU A 351 -14.08 -1.63 -48.77
C LEU A 351 -14.38 -0.31 -48.05
N GLU A 352 -14.22 0.83 -48.73
CA GLU A 352 -14.66 2.15 -48.24
C GLU A 352 -16.17 2.19 -47.99
N THR A 353 -16.97 1.59 -48.89
CA THR A 353 -18.42 1.49 -48.73
C THR A 353 -18.78 0.66 -47.48
N LEU A 354 -18.12 -0.48 -47.27
CA LEU A 354 -18.35 -1.36 -46.12
C LEU A 354 -17.97 -0.69 -44.80
N GLN A 355 -16.81 -0.01 -44.76
CA GLN A 355 -16.36 0.73 -43.59
C GLN A 355 -17.34 1.86 -43.24
N THR A 356 -17.72 2.67 -44.23
CA THR A 356 -18.70 3.75 -44.04
C THR A 356 -20.08 3.21 -43.64
N TYR A 357 -20.46 2.03 -44.13
CA TYR A 357 -21.71 1.38 -43.75
C TYR A 357 -21.73 1.02 -42.26
N PHE A 358 -20.65 0.44 -41.72
CA PHE A 358 -20.55 0.15 -40.30
C PHE A 358 -20.39 1.40 -39.43
N ASP A 359 -19.60 2.38 -39.85
CA ASP A 359 -19.45 3.67 -39.15
C ASP A 359 -20.79 4.39 -38.97
N GLN A 360 -21.71 4.22 -39.93
CA GLN A 360 -23.07 4.79 -39.89
C GLN A 360 -24.12 3.85 -39.27
N LEU A 361 -23.70 2.87 -38.47
CA LEU A 361 -24.59 1.90 -37.80
C LEU A 361 -25.52 1.20 -38.79
N GLN A 362 -25.02 0.88 -39.98
CA GLN A 362 -25.75 0.20 -41.04
C GLN A 362 -26.95 0.99 -41.59
N ARG A 363 -27.01 2.30 -41.34
CA ARG A 363 -28.07 3.19 -41.83
C ARG A 363 -27.82 3.59 -43.28
N ARG A 364 -28.43 2.85 -44.22
CA ARG A 364 -28.25 3.05 -45.68
C ARG A 364 -28.35 4.49 -46.16
N LYS A 365 -29.35 5.27 -45.69
CA LYS A 365 -29.50 6.68 -46.08
C LYS A 365 -28.32 7.56 -45.63
N ALA A 366 -27.86 7.35 -44.39
CA ALA A 366 -26.72 8.08 -43.85
C ALA A 366 -25.42 7.67 -44.59
N THR A 367 -25.21 6.38 -44.82
CA THR A 367 -24.08 5.85 -45.58
C THR A 367 -24.02 6.43 -47.00
N ALA A 368 -25.14 6.42 -47.73
CA ALA A 368 -25.21 6.98 -49.09
C ALA A 368 -24.89 8.49 -49.12
N SER A 369 -25.40 9.23 -48.13
CA SER A 369 -25.11 10.66 -47.97
C SER A 369 -23.63 10.93 -47.68
N VAL A 370 -23.00 10.16 -46.78
CA VAL A 370 -21.58 10.31 -46.44
C VAL A 370 -20.68 9.96 -47.63
N LEU A 371 -21.04 8.93 -48.40
CA LEU A 371 -20.32 8.52 -49.61
C LEU A 371 -20.60 9.40 -50.84
N GLY A 372 -21.57 10.33 -50.78
CA GLY A 372 -21.96 11.16 -51.91
C GLY A 372 -22.57 10.38 -53.08
N ILE A 373 -23.22 9.24 -52.83
CA ILE A 373 -23.81 8.35 -53.86
C ILE A 373 -25.32 8.22 -53.71
N HIS A 374 -25.99 7.82 -54.80
CA HIS A 374 -27.42 7.52 -54.76
C HIS A 374 -27.71 6.23 -53.96
N PRO A 375 -28.84 6.12 -53.22
CA PRO A 375 -29.21 4.91 -52.47
C PRO A 375 -29.21 3.61 -53.30
N ASN A 376 -29.61 3.68 -54.58
CA ASN A 376 -29.57 2.52 -55.48
C ASN A 376 -28.14 2.04 -55.75
N THR A 377 -27.19 2.97 -55.92
CA THR A 377 -25.77 2.65 -56.08
C THR A 377 -25.21 2.02 -54.81
N LEU A 378 -25.62 2.51 -53.63
CA LEU A 378 -25.24 1.88 -52.36
C LEU A 378 -25.75 0.44 -52.28
N ASN A 379 -27.02 0.19 -52.59
CA ASN A 379 -27.59 -1.17 -52.58
C ASN A 379 -26.83 -2.10 -53.51
N TYR A 380 -26.52 -1.66 -54.74
CA TYR A 380 -25.70 -2.43 -55.67
C TYR A 380 -24.32 -2.76 -55.11
N ARG A 381 -23.64 -1.80 -54.46
CA ARG A 381 -22.34 -2.03 -53.83
C ARG A 381 -22.42 -3.01 -52.68
N LEU A 382 -23.45 -2.93 -51.85
CA LEU A 382 -23.67 -3.85 -50.73
C LEU A 382 -23.96 -5.27 -51.24
N GLU A 383 -24.82 -5.43 -52.25
CA GLU A 383 -25.07 -6.72 -52.92
C GLU A 383 -23.80 -7.29 -53.56
N ARG A 384 -22.96 -6.43 -54.17
CA ARG A 384 -21.67 -6.84 -54.73
C ARG A 384 -20.72 -7.37 -53.65
N ILE A 385 -20.67 -6.72 -52.49
CA ILE A 385 -19.88 -7.16 -51.33
C ILE A 385 -20.37 -8.52 -50.83
N GLU A 386 -21.69 -8.69 -50.65
CA GLU A 386 -22.30 -9.96 -50.23
C GLU A 386 -21.94 -11.10 -51.18
N ASN A 387 -22.00 -10.86 -52.49
CA ASN A 387 -21.65 -11.84 -53.52
C ASN A 387 -20.17 -12.21 -53.52
N ILE A 388 -19.25 -11.25 -53.38
CA ILE A 388 -17.80 -11.52 -53.37
C ILE A 388 -17.43 -12.34 -52.13
N LEU A 389 -17.98 -11.97 -50.97
CA LEU A 389 -17.61 -12.59 -49.69
C LEU A 389 -18.39 -13.87 -49.38
N GLY A 390 -19.45 -14.17 -50.13
CA GLY A 390 -20.43 -15.19 -49.76
C GLY A 390 -21.10 -14.88 -48.41
N ALA A 391 -21.26 -13.59 -48.11
CA ALA A 391 -21.71 -13.07 -46.83
C ALA A 391 -23.13 -12.52 -46.92
N ARG A 392 -23.78 -12.37 -45.77
CA ARG A 392 -25.04 -11.63 -45.65
C ARG A 392 -24.88 -10.51 -44.62
N LEU A 393 -25.15 -9.28 -45.03
CA LEU A 393 -24.99 -8.07 -44.20
C LEU A 393 -26.19 -7.82 -43.29
N ASP A 394 -27.15 -8.74 -43.25
CA ASP A 394 -28.22 -8.84 -42.26
C ASP A 394 -27.96 -9.96 -41.22
N ASP A 395 -26.94 -10.80 -41.41
CA ASP A 395 -26.56 -11.87 -40.48
C ASP A 395 -25.60 -11.35 -39.41
N THR A 396 -25.96 -11.55 -38.13
CA THR A 396 -25.18 -11.06 -36.99
C THR A 396 -23.77 -11.65 -36.93
N GLY A 397 -23.59 -12.90 -37.39
CA GLY A 397 -22.29 -13.55 -37.44
C GLY A 397 -21.36 -12.91 -38.45
N TRP A 398 -21.85 -12.63 -39.66
CA TRP A 398 -21.10 -11.93 -40.70
C TRP A 398 -20.83 -10.47 -40.37
N ILE A 399 -21.83 -9.76 -39.84
CA ILE A 399 -21.67 -8.38 -39.35
C ILE A 399 -20.50 -8.31 -38.36
N SER A 400 -20.49 -9.19 -37.35
CA SER A 400 -19.46 -9.19 -36.30
C SER A 400 -18.07 -9.50 -36.86
N LYS A 401 -17.95 -10.47 -37.78
CA LYS A 401 -16.68 -10.82 -38.42
C LYS A 401 -16.12 -9.66 -39.25
N LEU A 402 -16.97 -9.01 -40.05
CA LEU A 402 -16.54 -7.94 -40.96
C LEU A 402 -16.22 -6.65 -40.22
N ASP A 403 -17.03 -6.27 -39.21
CA ASP A 403 -16.75 -5.13 -38.33
C ASP A 403 -15.40 -5.32 -37.62
N MET A 404 -15.15 -6.51 -37.07
CA MET A 404 -13.88 -6.84 -36.41
C MET A 404 -12.70 -6.83 -37.40
N ALA A 405 -12.87 -7.39 -38.59
CA ALA A 405 -11.83 -7.36 -39.61
C ALA A 405 -11.43 -5.92 -39.98
N ILE A 406 -12.41 -5.00 -40.07
CA ILE A 406 -12.17 -3.59 -40.38
C ILE A 406 -11.43 -2.89 -39.23
N LYS A 407 -11.88 -3.09 -37.98
CA LYS A 407 -11.22 -2.52 -36.79
C LYS A 407 -9.76 -2.97 -36.65
N LEU A 408 -9.48 -4.24 -36.94
CA LEU A 408 -8.13 -4.81 -36.91
C LEU A 408 -7.22 -4.26 -38.02
N ARG A 409 -7.78 -3.85 -39.16
CA ARG A 409 -7.05 -3.22 -40.26
C ARG A 409 -6.66 -1.76 -39.94
N GLY A 410 -7.55 -1.00 -39.31
CA GLY A 410 -7.33 0.42 -38.96
C GLY A 410 -6.25 0.63 -37.89
N THR A 411 -6.06 -0.34 -37.01
CA THR A 411 -5.08 -0.35 -35.91
C THR A 411 -3.68 -0.84 -36.34
N ARG A 412 -3.40 -0.92 -37.65
CA ARG A 412 -2.12 -1.42 -38.22
C ARG A 412 -1.24 -0.30 -38.78
N LYS A 413 -1.49 0.96 -38.44
CA LYS A 413 -0.71 2.13 -38.87
C LYS A 413 0.14 2.70 -37.76
#